data_AF-A0A2U1LVR3-F1
#
_entry.id   AF-A0A2U1LVR3-F1
#
_cell.length_a   1.000
_cell.length_b   1.000
_cell.length_c   1.000
_cell.angle_alpha   90.00
_cell.angle_beta   90.00
_cell.angle_gamma   90.00
#
_symmetry.space_group_name_H-M   'P 1'
#
loop_
_entity.id
_entity.type
_entity.pdbx_description
1 polymer ?
#
loop_
_entity_poly.entity_id
_entity_poly.type
_entity_poly.pdbx_seq_one_letter_code
_entity_poly.pdbx_strand_id
1 'polypeptide(L)'
;MSKKENGKRRKEDNSSRKNKDKKEKVTEHLAKSSSHTTNRANGPPYAQSAVSMDSDDGISYKAIGGVAGQLLEQNAQALDQISANFAAFKVHENINLFCQARNNIVSILNDLNDMPEIMKQMPPLPVKLNEELTNSMLPHSSLQKKS
;
A
#
# COMPACT_ATOMS: atom_id res chain seq x y z
N MET A 1 64.71 29.09 -4.03
CA MET A 1 63.55 29.32 -3.15
C MET A 1 62.88 27.98 -2.90
N SER A 2 63.18 27.33 -1.77
CA SER A 2 62.57 26.07 -1.34
C SER A 2 61.22 26.31 -0.70
N LYS A 3 60.20 25.50 -1.02
CA LYS A 3 59.28 24.95 -0.01
C LYS A 3 58.87 23.52 -0.39
N LYS A 4 58.94 22.68 0.65
CA LYS A 4 58.77 21.25 0.76
C LYS A 4 57.42 21.01 1.43
N GLU A 5 56.63 20.05 0.98
CA GLU A 5 55.70 19.36 1.89
C GLU A 5 55.67 17.86 1.57
N ASN A 6 55.93 17.10 2.63
CA ASN A 6 56.00 15.65 2.71
C ASN A 6 54.63 15.11 3.12
N GLY A 7 54.21 13.96 2.58
CA GLY A 7 53.01 13.27 3.06
C GLY A 7 52.79 11.90 2.43
N LYS A 8 53.68 10.96 2.71
CA LYS A 8 53.81 9.61 2.10
C LYS A 8 52.62 8.65 2.37
N ARG A 9 52.23 7.94 1.30
CA ARG A 9 52.07 6.46 1.16
C ARG A 9 50.93 5.79 1.96
N ARG A 10 49.87 5.32 1.30
CA ARG A 10 49.69 4.02 0.59
C ARG A 10 49.67 2.79 1.51
N LYS A 11 48.55 2.03 1.44
CA LYS A 11 48.45 0.64 0.96
C LYS A 11 47.50 -0.21 1.83
N GLU A 12 46.51 -0.83 1.19
CA GLU A 12 45.73 -1.96 1.69
C GLU A 12 46.64 -3.11 2.14
N ASP A 13 46.28 -3.83 3.20
CA ASP A 13 46.13 -5.29 3.12
C ASP A 13 45.63 -5.90 4.43
N ASN A 14 44.94 -7.01 4.23
CA ASN A 14 44.20 -7.92 5.09
C ASN A 14 44.94 -8.45 6.36
N SER A 15 44.22 -8.67 7.47
CA SER A 15 44.69 -9.57 8.55
C SER A 15 43.55 -10.13 9.39
N SER A 16 43.16 -11.37 9.07
CA SER A 16 42.47 -12.34 9.93
C SER A 16 43.21 -12.62 11.24
N ARG A 17 42.50 -12.75 12.38
CA ARG A 17 42.77 -13.74 13.46
C ARG A 17 41.74 -13.70 14.62
N LYS A 18 41.00 -14.82 14.74
CA LYS A 18 40.48 -15.53 15.93
C LYS A 18 40.60 -14.82 17.30
N ASN A 19 39.47 -14.73 18.02
CA ASN A 19 39.43 -15.26 19.39
C ASN A 19 38.00 -15.59 19.88
N LYS A 20 37.97 -16.54 20.81
CA LYS A 20 36.90 -17.47 21.18
C LYS A 20 36.38 -17.16 22.60
N ASP A 21 35.07 -17.37 22.78
CA ASP A 21 34.31 -17.60 24.02
C ASP A 21 34.47 -16.66 25.23
N LYS A 22 33.36 -16.01 25.62
CA LYS A 22 32.90 -16.01 27.01
C LYS A 22 31.38 -15.81 27.11
N LYS A 23 30.77 -16.73 27.85
CA LYS A 23 29.35 -16.93 28.13
C LYS A 23 28.84 -15.93 29.18
N GLU A 24 27.54 -15.66 29.08
CA GLU A 24 26.61 -15.28 30.16
C GLU A 24 26.60 -13.82 30.67
N LYS A 25 25.52 -13.09 30.35
CA LYS A 25 24.45 -12.79 31.31
C LYS A 25 23.20 -12.20 30.62
N VAL A 26 22.07 -12.72 31.05
CA VAL A 26 20.67 -12.31 30.83
C VAL A 26 20.49 -10.80 30.98
N THR A 27 19.79 -10.17 30.03
CA THR A 27 18.74 -9.14 30.24
C THR A 27 18.04 -8.90 28.91
N GLU A 28 16.71 -8.95 28.94
CA GLU A 28 15.79 -8.88 27.81
C GLU A 28 15.91 -7.57 27.02
N HIS A 29 16.22 -7.68 25.73
CA HIS A 29 15.89 -6.65 24.74
C HIS A 29 15.43 -7.36 23.46
N LEU A 30 14.16 -7.79 23.43
CA LEU A 30 13.49 -8.18 22.19
C LEU A 30 12.97 -6.93 21.49
N ALA A 31 13.87 -6.26 20.78
CA ALA A 31 13.52 -5.31 19.72
C ALA A 31 14.54 -5.46 18.60
N LYS A 32 14.35 -6.50 17.78
CA LYS A 32 14.94 -6.57 16.44
C LYS A 32 13.81 -6.86 15.48
N SER A 33 13.33 -5.80 14.82
CA SER A 33 12.69 -5.91 13.51
C SER A 33 13.61 -6.77 12.65
N SER A 34 13.17 -7.99 12.39
CA SER A 34 13.84 -8.89 11.48
C SER A 34 13.79 -8.23 10.10
N SER A 35 14.96 -7.83 9.63
CA SER A 35 15.22 -7.41 8.27
C SER A 35 14.67 -8.45 7.30
N HIS A 36 13.59 -8.10 6.58
CA HIS A 36 13.15 -8.86 5.41
C HIS A 36 14.15 -8.63 4.27
N THR A 37 15.33 -9.25 4.38
CA THR A 37 16.15 -9.54 3.21
C THR A 37 15.58 -10.79 2.58
N THR A 38 14.62 -10.64 1.67
CA THR A 38 14.21 -11.75 0.81
C THR A 38 15.34 -11.99 -0.19
N ASN A 39 16.08 -13.08 0.02
CA ASN A 39 16.98 -13.63 -0.97
C ASN A 39 16.18 -13.91 -2.25
N ARG A 40 16.35 -13.04 -3.26
CA ARG A 40 15.79 -13.25 -4.60
C ARG A 40 16.62 -14.32 -5.30
N ALA A 41 16.23 -15.58 -5.13
CA ALA A 41 16.65 -16.67 -6.00
C ALA A 41 15.43 -17.15 -6.81
N ASN A 42 15.33 -16.64 -8.04
CA ASN A 42 14.67 -17.24 -9.20
C ASN A 42 13.37 -18.04 -8.91
N GLY A 43 12.28 -17.34 -8.65
CA GLY A 43 10.91 -17.89 -8.72
C GLY A 43 10.14 -17.34 -9.93
N PRO A 44 9.09 -18.02 -10.42
CA PRO A 44 8.31 -17.60 -11.58
C PRO A 44 7.75 -16.18 -11.41
N PRO A 45 7.61 -15.39 -12.49
CA PRO A 45 7.16 -13.99 -12.43
C PRO A 45 5.71 -13.79 -11.93
N TYR A 46 5.05 -14.86 -11.46
CA TYR A 46 3.65 -14.86 -11.03
C TYR A 46 3.46 -15.14 -9.53
N ALA A 47 4.52 -15.05 -8.72
CA ALA A 47 4.34 -14.92 -7.28
C ALA A 47 3.87 -13.48 -6.98
N GLN A 48 2.62 -13.16 -7.33
CA GLN A 48 1.95 -12.00 -6.75
C GLN A 48 2.06 -12.18 -5.24
N SER A 49 2.72 -11.23 -4.57
CA SER A 49 2.70 -11.14 -3.12
C SER A 49 1.23 -11.07 -2.73
N ALA A 50 0.67 -12.19 -2.28
CA ALA A 50 -0.63 -12.21 -1.65
C ALA A 50 -0.45 -11.42 -0.36
N VAL A 51 -0.66 -10.11 -0.44
CA VAL A 51 -0.94 -9.30 0.75
C VAL A 51 -2.10 -10.00 1.42
N SER A 52 -1.83 -10.55 2.61
CA SER A 52 -2.86 -11.18 3.43
C SER A 52 -4.01 -10.19 3.53
N MET A 53 -5.22 -10.59 3.14
CA MET A 53 -6.38 -9.69 3.25
C MET A 53 -6.76 -9.38 4.70
N ASP A 54 -6.07 -10.01 5.67
CA ASP A 54 -6.18 -9.79 7.11
C ASP A 54 -5.12 -8.79 7.64
N SER A 55 -4.26 -8.25 6.78
CA SER A 55 -3.33 -7.19 7.16
C SER A 55 -4.03 -5.84 7.03
N ASP A 56 -4.88 -5.53 8.01
CA ASP A 56 -5.15 -4.13 8.33
C ASP A 56 -3.82 -3.50 8.76
N ASP A 57 -3.33 -2.54 7.99
CA ASP A 57 -2.13 -1.77 8.31
C ASP A 57 -2.40 -0.75 9.43
N GLY A 58 -3.62 -0.71 9.97
CA GLY A 58 -4.05 0.13 11.08
C GLY A 58 -4.22 1.59 10.69
N ILE A 59 -4.16 1.90 9.39
CA ILE A 59 -4.26 3.26 8.87
C ILE A 59 -5.74 3.63 8.76
N SER A 60 -6.19 4.48 9.68
CA SER A 60 -7.57 4.98 9.62
C SER A 60 -7.84 5.82 8.37
N TYR A 61 -9.05 5.76 7.82
CA TYR A 61 -9.49 6.65 6.73
C TYR A 61 -9.35 8.13 7.08
N LYS A 62 -9.44 8.46 8.37
CA LYS A 62 -9.23 9.82 8.91
C LYS A 62 -7.79 10.29 8.76
N ALA A 63 -6.82 9.38 8.78
CA ALA A 63 -5.40 9.70 8.58
C ALA A 63 -5.10 10.06 7.11
N ILE A 64 -5.87 9.55 6.15
CA ILE A 64 -5.81 9.96 4.75
C ILE A 64 -6.31 11.41 4.62
N GLY A 65 -7.39 11.73 5.32
CA GLY A 65 -7.97 13.08 5.36
C GLY A 65 -8.60 13.51 4.03
N GLY A 66 -9.10 14.75 4.01
CA GLY A 66 -9.72 15.35 2.83
C GLY A 66 -10.97 14.61 2.32
N VAL A 67 -11.34 14.89 1.07
CA VAL A 67 -12.51 14.28 0.41
C VAL A 67 -12.26 12.79 0.15
N ALA A 68 -11.05 12.40 -0.27
CA ALA A 68 -10.70 11.01 -0.52
C ALA A 68 -10.86 10.14 0.74
N GLY A 69 -10.39 10.59 1.90
CA GLY A 69 -10.58 9.89 3.17
C GLY A 69 -12.07 9.71 3.54
N GLN A 70 -12.90 10.74 3.34
CA GLN A 70 -14.34 10.66 3.58
C GLN A 70 -15.03 9.65 2.66
N LEU A 71 -14.69 9.64 1.36
CA LEU A 71 -15.25 8.70 0.39
C LEU A 71 -14.83 7.25 0.67
N LEU A 72 -13.60 7.05 1.16
CA LEU A 72 -13.12 5.72 1.59
C LEU A 72 -13.84 5.25 2.87
N GLU A 73 -14.06 6.13 3.84
CA GLU A 73 -14.84 5.81 5.05
C GLU A 73 -16.28 5.42 4.69
N GLN A 74 -16.92 6.16 3.77
CA GLN A 74 -18.25 5.81 3.27
C GLN A 74 -18.27 4.46 2.55
N ASN A 75 -17.21 4.11 1.80
CA ASN A 75 -17.12 2.79 1.16
C ASN A 75 -17.01 1.67 2.18
N ALA A 76 -16.21 1.84 3.23
CA ALA A 76 -16.11 0.85 4.30
C ALA A 76 -17.48 0.59 4.92
N GLN A 77 -18.19 1.65 5.31
CA GLN A 77 -19.54 1.56 5.86
C GLN A 77 -20.54 0.92 4.90
N ALA A 78 -20.49 1.27 3.61
CA ALA A 78 -21.36 0.68 2.60
C ALA A 78 -21.09 -0.82 2.43
N LEU A 79 -19.82 -1.25 2.43
CA LEU A 79 -19.43 -2.65 2.31
C LEU A 79 -19.81 -3.46 3.56
N ASP A 80 -19.66 -2.89 4.75
CA ASP A 80 -20.14 -3.50 6.00
C ASP A 80 -21.66 -3.70 5.96
N GLN A 81 -22.40 -2.69 5.51
CA GLN A 81 -23.86 -2.79 5.37
C GLN A 81 -24.28 -3.79 4.30
N ILE A 82 -23.55 -3.86 3.18
CA ILE A 82 -23.77 -4.86 2.13
C ILE A 82 -23.61 -6.28 2.71
N SER A 83 -22.55 -6.50 3.48
CA SER A 83 -22.28 -7.76 4.17
C SER A 83 -23.42 -8.12 5.15
N ALA A 84 -23.84 -7.18 5.98
CA ALA A 84 -24.96 -7.36 6.91
C ALA A 84 -26.28 -7.66 6.19
N ASN A 85 -26.55 -6.99 5.07
CA ASN A 85 -27.75 -7.22 4.25
C ASN A 85 -27.72 -8.60 3.58
N PHE A 86 -26.56 -9.08 3.15
CA PHE A 86 -26.43 -10.46 2.67
C PHE A 86 -26.75 -11.47 3.78
N ALA A 87 -26.21 -11.27 4.98
CA ALA A 87 -26.51 -12.12 6.13
C ALA A 87 -28.01 -12.09 6.52
N ALA A 88 -28.68 -10.97 6.29
CA ALA A 88 -30.10 -10.78 6.55
C ALA A 88 -31.01 -11.14 5.36
N PHE A 89 -30.48 -11.69 4.26
CA PHE A 89 -31.23 -12.02 3.03
C PHE A 89 -31.93 -10.82 2.36
N LYS A 90 -31.39 -9.61 2.52
CA LYS A 90 -31.93 -8.34 2.03
C LYS A 90 -31.20 -7.80 0.79
N VAL A 91 -30.87 -8.68 -0.16
CA VAL A 91 -29.99 -8.36 -1.31
C VAL A 91 -30.43 -7.16 -2.15
N HIS A 92 -31.74 -6.94 -2.27
CA HIS A 92 -32.32 -5.79 -2.97
C HIS A 92 -31.94 -4.42 -2.36
N GLU A 93 -31.61 -4.36 -1.06
CA GLU A 93 -31.20 -3.13 -0.39
C GLU A 93 -29.76 -2.73 -0.77
N ASN A 94 -28.99 -3.66 -1.36
CA ASN A 94 -27.58 -3.44 -1.70
C ASN A 94 -27.37 -2.66 -3.00
N ILE A 95 -28.38 -2.54 -3.87
CA ILE A 95 -28.21 -1.88 -5.18
C ILE A 95 -27.70 -0.44 -5.01
N ASN A 96 -28.32 0.31 -4.10
CA ASN A 96 -27.93 1.70 -3.84
C ASN A 96 -26.55 1.80 -3.18
N LEU A 97 -26.21 0.85 -2.30
CA LEU A 97 -24.91 0.79 -1.64
C LEU A 97 -23.78 0.47 -2.62
N PHE A 98 -24.00 -0.46 -3.55
CA PHE A 98 -23.05 -0.74 -4.63
C PHE A 98 -22.88 0.46 -5.56
N CYS A 99 -23.97 1.14 -5.92
CA CYS A 99 -23.91 2.37 -6.70
C CYS A 99 -23.11 3.47 -5.97
N GLN A 100 -23.32 3.63 -4.67
CA GLN A 100 -22.56 4.57 -3.85
C GLN A 100 -21.07 4.21 -3.85
N ALA A 101 -20.74 2.95 -3.57
CA ALA A 101 -19.36 2.48 -3.52
C ALA A 101 -18.63 2.70 -4.86
N ARG A 102 -19.28 2.37 -5.98
CA ARG A 102 -18.78 2.67 -7.32
C ARG A 102 -18.50 4.16 -7.49
N ASN A 103 -19.48 5.01 -7.21
CA ASN A 103 -19.37 6.45 -7.47
C ASN A 103 -18.22 7.04 -6.66
N ASN A 104 -18.09 6.64 -5.39
CA ASN A 104 -16.99 7.04 -4.52
C ASN A 104 -15.62 6.62 -5.08
N ILE A 105 -15.47 5.38 -5.54
CA ILE A 105 -14.22 4.90 -6.16
C ILE A 105 -13.90 5.71 -7.42
N VAL A 106 -14.89 5.93 -8.30
CA VAL A 106 -14.70 6.73 -9.52
C VAL A 106 -14.30 8.17 -9.19
N SER A 107 -14.92 8.78 -8.18
CA SER A 107 -14.53 10.13 -7.71
C SER A 107 -13.09 10.18 -7.21
N ILE A 108 -12.66 9.19 -6.43
CA ILE A 108 -11.26 9.12 -5.96
C ILE A 108 -10.30 8.92 -7.13
N LEU A 109 -10.60 8.01 -8.07
CA LEU A 109 -9.76 7.77 -9.23
C LEU A 109 -9.63 9.01 -10.12
N ASN A 110 -10.70 9.79 -10.28
CA ASN A 110 -10.67 11.04 -11.02
C ASN A 110 -9.79 12.09 -10.33
N ASP A 111 -9.87 12.22 -9.01
CA ASP A 111 -9.01 13.11 -8.22
C ASP A 111 -7.53 12.74 -8.36
N LEU A 112 -7.21 11.44 -8.30
CA LEU A 112 -5.85 10.93 -8.52
C LEU A 112 -5.31 11.21 -9.93
N ASN A 113 -6.18 11.23 -10.95
CA ASN A 113 -5.79 11.55 -12.33
C ASN A 113 -5.50 13.04 -12.55
N ASP A 114 -6.08 13.93 -11.74
CA ASP A 114 -5.90 15.40 -11.81
C ASP A 114 -4.68 15.89 -11.01
N MET A 115 -3.89 14.98 -10.45
CA MET A 115 -2.72 15.32 -9.63
C MET A 115 -1.53 15.88 -10.44
N PRO A 116 -0.66 16.69 -9.81
CA PRO A 116 0.51 17.30 -10.45
C PRO A 116 1.50 16.25 -10.99
N GLU A 117 2.32 16.66 -11.94
CA GLU A 117 3.16 15.77 -12.76
C GLU A 117 4.15 14.89 -11.96
N ILE A 118 4.58 15.35 -10.77
CA ILE A 118 5.37 14.54 -9.83
C ILE A 118 4.60 13.28 -9.38
N MET A 119 3.30 13.40 -9.09
CA MET A 119 2.49 12.28 -8.64
C MET A 119 2.16 11.30 -9.77
N LYS A 120 2.20 11.75 -11.04
CA LYS A 120 2.04 10.88 -12.22
C LYS A 120 3.21 9.92 -12.43
N GLN A 121 4.35 10.15 -11.78
CA GLN A 121 5.48 9.21 -11.78
C GLN A 121 5.27 8.04 -10.82
N MET A 122 4.27 8.09 -9.94
CA MET A 122 3.94 6.97 -9.08
C MET A 122 3.54 5.76 -9.91
N PRO A 123 3.94 4.55 -9.51
CA PRO A 123 3.45 3.34 -10.15
C PRO A 123 1.91 3.32 -10.15
N PRO A 124 1.27 2.82 -11.22
CA PRO A 124 -0.17 2.68 -11.25
C PRO A 124 -0.65 1.71 -10.16
N LEU A 125 -1.88 1.91 -9.70
CA LEU A 125 -2.50 0.98 -8.76
C LEU A 125 -2.50 -0.44 -9.33
N PRO A 126 -2.27 -1.47 -8.49
CA PRO A 126 -2.13 -2.85 -8.94
C PRO A 126 -3.43 -3.43 -9.52
N VAL A 127 -4.58 -2.83 -9.19
CA VAL A 127 -5.90 -3.24 -9.63
C VAL A 127 -6.67 -2.04 -10.19
N LYS A 128 -7.42 -2.27 -11.26
CA LYS A 128 -8.31 -1.27 -11.88
C LYS A 128 -9.76 -1.67 -11.68
N LEU A 129 -10.65 -0.66 -11.62
CA LEU A 129 -12.08 -0.90 -11.58
C LEU A 129 -12.55 -1.53 -12.89
N ASN A 130 -13.34 -2.62 -12.80
CA ASN A 130 -13.92 -3.24 -13.98
C ASN A 130 -15.19 -2.48 -14.39
N GLU A 131 -15.04 -1.49 -15.25
CA GLU A 131 -16.13 -0.62 -15.69
C GLU A 131 -17.22 -1.39 -16.45
N GLU A 132 -16.86 -2.37 -17.27
CA GLU A 132 -17.82 -3.18 -18.04
C GLU A 132 -18.75 -3.98 -17.11
N LEU A 133 -18.17 -4.69 -16.14
CA LEU A 133 -18.94 -5.44 -15.15
C LEU A 133 -19.81 -4.50 -14.31
N THR A 134 -19.24 -3.38 -13.90
CA THR A 134 -19.94 -2.40 -13.08
C THR A 134 -21.13 -1.78 -13.82
N ASN A 135 -20.97 -1.46 -15.11
CA ASN A 135 -22.00 -0.86 -15.94
C ASN A 135 -23.09 -1.85 -16.37
N SER A 136 -22.77 -3.14 -16.43
CA SER A 136 -23.74 -4.19 -16.75
C SER A 136 -24.56 -4.64 -15.53
N MET A 137 -23.98 -4.63 -14.34
CA MET A 137 -24.65 -5.12 -13.12
C MET A 137 -25.38 -4.03 -12.33
N LEU A 138 -24.89 -2.78 -12.35
CA LEU A 138 -25.44 -1.69 -11.54
C LEU A 138 -26.13 -0.65 -12.40
N PRO A 139 -27.24 -0.05 -11.92
CA PRO A 139 -27.86 1.08 -12.58
C PRO A 139 -26.85 2.21 -12.80
N HIS A 140 -26.87 2.81 -13.99
CA HIS A 140 -26.07 4.00 -14.25
C HIS A 140 -26.45 5.10 -13.26
N SER A 141 -25.45 5.66 -12.56
CA SER A 141 -25.70 6.86 -11.78
C SER A 141 -26.11 7.96 -12.75
N SER A 142 -27.23 8.61 -12.49
CA SER A 142 -27.64 9.87 -13.12
C SER A 142 -26.77 11.05 -12.65
N LEU A 143 -25.44 10.86 -12.55
CA LEU A 143 -24.50 11.95 -12.38
C LEU A 143 -24.57 12.77 -13.66
N GLN A 144 -25.36 13.83 -13.59
CA GLN A 144 -25.48 14.85 -14.63
C GLN A 144 -24.06 15.24 -15.05
N LYS A 145 -23.72 14.98 -16.32
CA LYS A 145 -22.60 15.65 -16.97
C LYS A 145 -22.86 17.14 -16.82
N LYS A 146 -22.13 17.83 -15.93
CA LYS A 146 -22.08 19.29 -15.97
C LYS A 146 -21.40 19.64 -17.29
N SER A 147 -22.21 20.22 -18.18
CA SER A 147 -21.76 20.84 -19.42
C SER A 147 -20.89 22.05 -19.16
#